data_AF-A0AAU2WSG4-F1
#
_entry.id   AF-A0AAU2WSG4-F1
#
_cell.length_a   1.000
_cell.length_b   1.000
_cell.length_c   1.000
_cell.angle_alpha   90.00
_cell.angle_beta   90.00
_cell.angle_gamma   90.00
#
_symmetry.space_group_name_H-M   'P 1'
#
loop_
_entity.id
_entity.type
_entity.pdbx_description
1 polymer ?
#
loop_
_entity_poly.entity_id
_entity_poly.type
_entity_poly.pdbx_seq_one_letter_code
_entity_poly.pdbx_strand_id
1 'polypeptide(L)'
;MSLTYPCVCCGHLTMQGPPGGHEICPVCFWEDDATQLRWPDLAGGANRISLIKAQQNYRAFGACDERVAGQVRPAEDDEPPDPAWRPIDPERDRFEPRGVALAPWPDERTVLYWWRYRNTGFWRPAPD
;
A
#
# COMPACT_ATOMS: atom_id res chain seq x y z
N MET A 1 -16.04 -18.06 -3.68
CA MET A 1 -14.68 -17.58 -3.40
C MET A 1 -14.76 -16.08 -3.29
N SER A 2 -14.53 -15.53 -2.10
CA SER A 2 -14.43 -14.09 -1.90
C SER A 2 -13.14 -13.61 -2.56
N LEU A 3 -13.20 -12.48 -3.28
CA LEU A 3 -12.00 -11.85 -3.82
C LEU A 3 -11.22 -11.22 -2.66
N THR A 4 -9.94 -11.55 -2.56
CA THR A 4 -9.01 -10.89 -1.63
C THR A 4 -8.10 -9.95 -2.39
N TYR A 5 -7.76 -8.84 -1.74
CA TYR A 5 -6.89 -7.81 -2.30
C TYR A 5 -5.59 -7.74 -1.50
N PRO A 6 -4.46 -7.40 -2.16
CA PRO A 6 -3.18 -7.31 -1.49
C PRO A 6 -3.08 -6.08 -0.59
N CYS A 7 -2.63 -6.27 0.64
CA CYS A 7 -2.23 -5.15 1.49
C CYS A 7 -1.08 -4.39 0.83
N VAL A 8 -1.21 -3.06 0.71
CA VAL A 8 -0.17 -2.21 0.13
C VAL A 8 1.14 -2.22 0.95
N CYS A 9 1.07 -2.49 2.25
CA CYS A 9 2.28 -2.54 3.09
C CYS A 9 3.03 -3.87 2.99
N CYS A 10 2.38 -5.02 3.07
CA CYS A 10 3.05 -6.32 3.15
C CYS A 10 2.84 -7.24 1.94
N GLY A 11 1.95 -6.89 1.02
CA GLY A 11 1.64 -7.65 -0.19
C GLY A 11 0.74 -8.88 0.00
N HIS A 12 0.47 -9.31 1.23
CA HIS A 12 -0.39 -10.47 1.51
C HIS A 12 -1.84 -10.18 1.15
N LEU A 13 -2.53 -11.20 0.62
CA LEU A 13 -3.93 -11.13 0.20
C LEU A 13 -4.89 -11.17 1.40
N THR A 14 -4.92 -10.11 2.20
CA THR A 14 -5.67 -10.04 3.47
C THR A 14 -6.87 -9.11 3.43
N MET A 15 -7.00 -8.28 2.39
CA MET A 15 -7.99 -7.20 2.35
C MET A 15 -9.27 -7.68 1.67
N GLN A 16 -10.44 -7.30 2.17
CA GLN A 16 -11.74 -7.69 1.61
C GLN A 16 -12.21 -6.72 0.52
N GLY A 17 -11.72 -5.48 0.56
CA GLY A 17 -11.98 -4.45 -0.44
C GLY A 17 -10.76 -4.02 -1.27
N PRO A 18 -10.98 -3.28 -2.37
CA PRO A 18 -9.92 -2.62 -3.12
C PRO A 18 -9.20 -1.57 -2.25
N PRO A 19 -8.01 -1.09 -2.66
CA PRO A 19 -7.17 -0.31 -1.78
C PRO A 19 -7.77 1.05 -1.41
N GLY A 20 -7.49 1.51 -0.20
CA GLY A 20 -8.10 2.67 0.42
C GLY A 20 -9.40 2.38 1.17
N GLY A 21 -9.63 1.13 1.58
CA GLY A 21 -10.85 0.70 2.27
C GLY A 21 -10.87 0.93 3.79
N HIS A 22 -9.80 1.48 4.38
CA HIS A 22 -9.60 1.66 5.82
C HIS A 22 -9.58 0.36 6.65
N GLU A 23 -9.51 -0.79 5.99
CA GLU A 23 -9.28 -2.07 6.66
C GLU A 23 -7.86 -2.13 7.24
N ILE A 24 -7.70 -2.79 8.39
CA ILE A 24 -6.40 -3.01 9.02
C ILE A 24 -5.91 -4.40 8.64
N CYS A 25 -4.75 -4.49 8.00
CA CYS A 25 -4.15 -5.76 7.65
C CYS A 25 -3.71 -6.52 8.93
N PRO A 26 -4.18 -7.76 9.18
CA PRO A 26 -3.79 -8.52 10.38
C PRO A 26 -2.32 -8.98 10.35
N VAL A 27 -1.71 -9.05 9.18
CA VAL A 27 -0.33 -9.52 8.98
C VAL A 27 0.71 -8.46 9.31
N CYS A 28 0.44 -7.20 9.02
CA CYS A 28 1.40 -6.11 9.23
C CYS A 28 0.85 -4.93 10.02
N PHE A 29 -0.45 -4.91 10.33
CA PHE A 29 -1.15 -3.86 11.05
C PHE A 29 -1.18 -2.48 10.36
N TRP A 30 -0.99 -2.43 9.04
CA TRP A 30 -1.23 -1.21 8.27
C TRP A 30 -2.73 -0.97 8.08
N GLU A 31 -3.22 0.23 8.38
CA GLU A 31 -4.57 0.67 8.03
C GLU A 31 -4.57 1.18 6.59
N ASP A 32 -5.43 0.62 5.75
CA ASP A 32 -5.45 0.85 4.31
C ASP A 32 -6.02 2.23 3.95
N ASP A 33 -5.14 3.23 3.93
CA ASP A 33 -5.48 4.62 3.64
C ASP A 33 -5.10 5.03 2.21
N ALA A 34 -6.11 5.42 1.42
CA ALA A 34 -5.91 5.89 0.05
C ALA A 34 -5.00 7.13 -0.03
N THR A 35 -5.03 7.99 0.99
CA THR A 35 -4.24 9.23 1.01
C THR A 35 -2.76 8.90 1.12
N GLN A 36 -2.38 8.06 2.08
CA GLN A 36 -1.03 7.55 2.25
C GLN A 36 -0.61 6.56 1.16
N LEU A 37 -1.54 5.92 0.46
CA LEU A 37 -1.22 5.20 -0.78
C LEU A 37 -0.86 6.17 -1.91
N ARG A 38 -1.58 7.30 -2.00
CA ARG A 38 -1.36 8.29 -3.06
C ARG A 38 -0.06 9.07 -2.89
N TRP A 39 0.24 9.43 -1.65
CA TRP A 39 1.47 10.11 -1.24
C TRP A 39 2.21 9.22 -0.23
N PRO A 40 2.99 8.23 -0.70
CA PRO A 40 3.55 7.18 0.16
C PRO A 40 4.68 7.62 1.07
N ASP A 41 5.15 8.86 0.93
CA ASP A 41 6.05 9.54 1.86
C ASP A 41 5.29 10.32 2.97
N LEU A 42 3.96 10.46 2.86
CA LEU A 42 3.12 11.15 3.83
C LEU A 42 2.99 10.33 5.13
N ALA A 43 3.30 10.99 6.24
CA ALA A 43 3.11 10.49 7.60
C ALA A 43 2.03 11.31 8.32
N GLY A 44 1.36 10.72 9.30
CA GLY A 44 0.33 11.42 10.11
C GLY A 44 -1.07 11.41 9.51
N GLY A 45 -1.37 10.44 8.62
CA GLY A 45 -2.73 10.12 8.18
C GLY A 45 -3.40 9.13 9.15
N ALA A 46 -4.10 8.12 8.61
CA ALA A 46 -4.57 6.98 9.40
C ALA A 46 -3.40 6.29 10.13
N ASN A 47 -2.23 6.24 9.47
CA ASN A 47 -1.01 5.70 10.03
C ASN A 47 -0.04 6.82 10.43
N ARG A 48 0.58 6.67 11.61
CA ARG A 48 1.57 7.64 12.12
C ARG A 48 2.79 7.78 11.21
N ILE A 49 3.24 6.67 10.63
CA ILE A 49 4.39 6.62 9.72
C ILE A 49 3.92 6.58 8.26
N SER A 50 4.83 6.82 7.33
CA SER A 50 4.55 6.73 5.89
C SER A 50 4.50 5.29 5.39
N LEU A 51 3.85 5.05 4.25
CA LEU A 51 3.77 3.73 3.62
C LEU A 51 5.17 3.20 3.24
N ILE A 52 6.07 4.07 2.75
CA ILE A 52 7.46 3.70 2.48
C ILE A 52 8.14 3.17 3.74
N LYS A 53 7.98 3.87 4.87
CA LYS A 53 8.59 3.45 6.13
C LYS A 53 7.94 2.17 6.66
N ALA A 54 6.63 2.03 6.50
CA ALA A 54 5.89 0.83 6.89
C ALA A 54 6.37 -0.42 6.14
N GLN A 55 6.59 -0.32 4.83
CA GLN A 55 7.14 -1.42 4.01
C GLN A 55 8.56 -1.81 4.45
N GLN A 56 9.42 -0.83 4.77
CA GLN A 56 10.76 -1.10 5.28
C GLN A 56 10.71 -1.82 6.63
N ASN A 57 9.85 -1.35 7.53
CA ASN A 57 9.65 -1.92 8.85
C ASN A 57 9.11 -3.35 8.79
N TYR A 58 8.11 -3.61 7.93
CA TYR A 58 7.57 -4.95 7.74
C TYR A 58 8.65 -5.92 7.28
N ARG A 59 9.52 -5.52 6.34
CA ARG A 59 10.66 -6.34 5.91
C ARG A 59 11.70 -6.57 7.00
N ALA A 60 11.85 -5.63 7.93
CA ALA A 60 12.83 -5.71 9.01
C ALA A 60 12.34 -6.57 10.19
N PHE A 61 11.06 -6.45 10.58
CA PHE A 61 10.55 -7.08 11.80
C PHE A 61 9.09 -7.57 11.74
N GLY A 62 8.45 -7.59 10.56
CA GLY A 62 7.14 -8.21 10.37
C GLY A 62 5.93 -7.35 10.76
N ALA A 63 6.11 -6.07 11.10
CA ALA A 63 5.02 -5.15 11.36
C ALA A 63 5.26 -3.80 10.68
N CYS A 64 4.20 -3.03 10.40
CA CYS A 64 4.31 -1.71 9.78
C CYS A 64 5.05 -0.73 10.71
N ASP A 65 4.87 -0.83 12.02
CA ASP A 65 5.49 0.04 13.03
C ASP A 65 5.83 -0.78 14.28
N GLU A 66 6.96 -0.52 14.92
CA GLU A 66 7.39 -1.25 16.14
C GLU A 66 6.34 -1.17 17.25
N ARG A 67 5.62 -0.04 17.33
CA ARG A 67 4.59 0.21 18.35
C ARG A 67 3.40 -0.75 18.25
N VAL A 68 3.19 -1.34 17.08
CA VAL A 68 2.07 -2.27 16.81
C VAL A 68 2.55 -3.69 16.54
N ALA A 69 3.83 -3.99 16.75
CA ALA A 69 4.38 -5.33 16.56
C ALA A 69 3.72 -6.39 17.44
N GLY A 70 3.12 -6.02 18.59
CA GLY A 70 2.33 -6.93 19.42
C GLY A 70 0.92 -7.23 18.90
N GLN A 71 0.48 -6.59 17.80
CA GLN A 71 -0.87 -6.73 17.25
C GLN A 71 -0.91 -7.50 15.93
N VAL A 72 0.24 -7.92 15.39
CA VAL A 72 0.30 -8.70 14.15
C VAL A 72 0.14 -10.19 14.40
N ARG A 73 -0.25 -10.92 13.35
CA ARG A 73 -0.14 -12.38 13.27
C ARG A 73 0.63 -12.81 12.02
N PRO A 74 1.18 -14.03 11.97
CA PRO A 74 1.62 -14.62 10.71
C PRO A 74 0.49 -14.64 9.68
N ALA A 75 0.84 -14.58 8.40
CA ALA A 75 -0.11 -14.83 7.32
C ALA A 75 -0.57 -16.30 7.36
N GLU A 76 -1.83 -16.53 7.01
CA GLU A 76 -2.40 -17.85 6.83
C GLU A 76 -2.03 -18.43 5.46
N ASP A 77 -2.15 -19.75 5.29
CA ASP A 77 -1.76 -20.44 4.04
C ASP A 77 -2.55 -19.94 2.81
N ASP A 78 -3.77 -19.43 3.01
CA ASP A 78 -4.64 -18.87 1.98
C ASP A 78 -4.52 -17.34 1.82
N GLU A 79 -3.57 -16.72 2.51
CA GLU A 79 -3.22 -15.31 2.39
C GLU A 79 -1.84 -15.10 1.73
N PRO A 80 -1.50 -15.76 0.61
CA PRO A 80 -0.17 -15.63 0.03
C PRO A 80 0.11 -14.17 -0.37
N PRO A 81 1.38 -13.75 -0.44
CA PRO A 81 1.73 -12.48 -1.05
C PRO A 81 1.32 -12.48 -2.54
N ASP A 82 0.84 -11.34 -3.03
CA ASP A 82 0.69 -11.12 -4.46
C ASP A 82 2.04 -11.36 -5.15
N PRO A 83 2.14 -12.27 -6.14
CA PRO A 83 3.40 -12.59 -6.80
C PRO A 83 4.11 -11.41 -7.47
N ALA A 84 3.36 -10.37 -7.84
CA ALA A 84 3.91 -9.14 -8.42
C ALA A 84 4.25 -8.07 -7.37
N TRP A 85 3.84 -8.25 -6.12
CA TRP A 85 4.07 -7.27 -5.07
C TRP A 85 5.55 -7.07 -4.80
N ARG A 86 5.88 -5.83 -4.51
CA ARG A 86 7.21 -5.37 -4.17
C ARG A 86 7.11 -4.06 -3.40
N PRO A 87 8.11 -3.73 -2.57
CA PRO A 87 8.15 -2.42 -1.94
C PRO A 87 8.25 -1.30 -2.99
N ILE A 88 7.87 -0.11 -2.54
CA ILE A 88 8.09 1.14 -3.24
C ILE A 88 9.58 1.35 -3.40
N ASP A 89 9.95 1.75 -4.60
CA ASP A 89 11.29 2.06 -5.03
C ASP A 89 11.29 3.53 -5.49
N PRO A 90 11.76 4.48 -4.67
CA PRO A 90 11.70 5.91 -4.99
C PRO A 90 12.47 6.32 -6.26
N GLU A 91 13.41 5.49 -6.72
CA GLU A 91 14.15 5.75 -7.96
C GLU A 91 13.34 5.34 -9.20
N ARG A 92 12.41 4.40 -9.04
CA ARG A 92 11.64 3.80 -10.13
C ARG A 92 10.16 4.19 -10.13
N ASP A 93 9.59 4.46 -8.96
CA ASP A 93 8.18 4.74 -8.77
C ASP A 93 7.94 6.25 -8.67
N ARG A 94 7.13 6.77 -9.59
CA ARG A 94 6.81 8.20 -9.67
C ARG A 94 5.43 8.45 -9.07
N PHE A 95 5.42 8.82 -7.80
CA PHE A 95 4.23 9.31 -7.12
C PHE A 95 4.06 10.81 -7.31
N GLU A 96 2.86 11.32 -7.07
CA GLU A 96 2.63 12.76 -7.07
C GLU A 96 3.39 13.43 -5.91
N PRO A 97 3.82 14.70 -6.06
CA PRO A 97 4.35 15.46 -4.94
C PRO A 97 3.31 15.57 -3.83
N ARG A 98 3.77 15.58 -2.57
CA ARG A 98 2.90 15.63 -1.39
C ARG A 98 1.88 16.77 -1.49
N GLY A 99 0.60 16.42 -1.36
CA GLY A 99 -0.51 17.37 -1.37
C GLY A 99 -0.84 17.96 -2.76
N VAL A 100 -0.15 17.52 -3.80
CA VAL A 100 -0.47 17.86 -5.19
C VAL A 100 -1.29 16.73 -5.78
N ALA A 101 -2.49 17.05 -6.28
CA ALA A 101 -3.33 16.11 -7.00
C ALA A 101 -3.25 16.40 -8.52
N LEU A 102 -2.40 15.67 -9.23
CA LEU A 102 -2.20 15.82 -10.68
C LEU A 102 -3.32 15.15 -11.49
N ALA A 103 -3.94 14.10 -10.94
CA ALA A 103 -5.10 13.41 -11.52
C ALA A 103 -6.32 13.38 -10.56
N PRO A 104 -7.56 13.27 -11.06
CA PRO A 104 -8.70 12.95 -10.21
C PRO A 104 -8.53 11.56 -9.56
N TRP A 105 -9.22 11.32 -8.45
CA TRP A 105 -9.26 9.96 -7.88
C TRP A 105 -9.89 8.98 -8.87
N PRO A 106 -9.35 7.77 -9.03
CA PRO A 106 -9.91 6.79 -9.94
C PRO A 106 -11.14 6.11 -9.31
N ASP A 107 -12.15 5.82 -10.14
CA ASP A 107 -13.32 5.04 -9.71
C ASP A 107 -12.91 3.61 -9.33
N GLU A 108 -12.03 3.00 -10.12
CA GLU A 108 -11.39 1.74 -9.77
C GLU A 108 -10.07 1.99 -9.03
N ARG A 109 -10.06 1.75 -7.72
CA ARG A 109 -8.94 1.98 -6.82
C ARG A 109 -7.77 1.02 -7.03
N THR A 110 -7.98 -0.17 -7.61
CA THR A 110 -6.86 -1.11 -7.86
C THR A 110 -5.80 -0.56 -8.82
N VAL A 111 -6.12 0.48 -9.61
CA VAL A 111 -5.12 1.18 -10.43
C VAL A 111 -4.04 1.88 -9.60
N LEU A 112 -4.29 2.12 -8.31
CA LEU A 112 -3.33 2.71 -7.38
C LEU A 112 -2.21 1.73 -6.98
N TYR A 113 -2.34 0.44 -7.28
CA TYR A 113 -1.26 -0.55 -7.10
C TYR A 113 -0.09 -0.24 -8.04
N TRP A 114 0.88 0.54 -7.54
CA TRP A 114 2.06 1.01 -8.28
C TRP A 114 2.92 -0.13 -8.84
N TRP A 115 2.82 -1.34 -8.27
CA TRP A 115 3.54 -2.50 -8.78
C TRP A 115 2.85 -3.18 -9.98
N ARG A 116 1.54 -2.99 -10.17
CA ARG A 116 0.75 -3.63 -11.25
C ARG A 116 0.58 -2.76 -12.51
N TYR A 117 0.52 -1.43 -12.37
CA TYR A 117 -0.05 -0.56 -13.43
C TYR A 117 0.82 0.62 -13.89
N ARG A 118 2.15 0.49 -13.87
CA ARG A 118 3.06 1.59 -14.24
C ARG A 118 2.84 2.14 -15.65
N ASN A 119 2.34 1.31 -16.56
CA ASN A 119 2.20 1.67 -17.96
C ASN A 119 0.76 2.07 -18.34
N THR A 120 -0.22 2.07 -17.42
CA THR A 120 -1.65 2.18 -17.79
C THR A 120 -2.42 3.39 -17.25
N GLY A 121 -1.75 4.41 -16.70
CA GLY A 121 -2.37 5.76 -16.67
C GLY A 121 -2.13 6.57 -15.40
N PHE A 122 -2.51 6.06 -14.22
CA PHE A 122 -2.58 6.88 -13.01
C PHE A 122 -1.22 7.44 -12.57
N TRP A 123 -0.18 6.60 -12.59
CA TRP A 123 1.19 6.98 -12.22
C TRP A 123 2.06 7.41 -13.41
N ARG A 124 1.45 7.73 -14.57
CA ARG A 124 2.23 8.17 -15.73
C ARG A 124 2.83 9.56 -15.45
N PRO A 125 4.07 9.82 -15.90
CA PRO A 125 4.53 11.19 -16.05
C PRO A 125 3.54 11.96 -16.94
N ALA A 126 3.30 13.23 -16.64
CA ALA A 126 2.67 14.12 -17.62
C ALA A 126 3.48 14.04 -18.94
N PRO A 127 2.83 14.04 -20.12
CA PRO A 127 3.58 14.15 -21.36
C PRO A 127 4.40 15.45 -21.32
N ASP A 128 5.68 15.34 -21.69
CA ASP A 128 6.59 16.48 -21.86
C ASP A 128 6.01 17.52 -22.85
#